data_AF-A0A3E0WD98-F1
#
_entry.id   AF-A0A3E0WD98-F1
#
_cell.length_a   1.000
_cell.length_b   1.000
_cell.length_c   1.000
_cell.angle_alpha   90.00
_cell.angle_beta   90.00
_cell.angle_gamma   90.00
#
_symmetry.space_group_name_H-M   'P 1'
#
loop_
_entity.id
_entity.type
_entity.pdbx_description
1 polymer ?
#
loop_
_entity_poly.entity_id
_entity_poly.type
_entity_poly.pdbx_seq_one_letter_code
_entity_poly.pdbx_strand_id
1 'polypeptide(L)'
;MTFRYDPVIAAAHGYEVRTDDDGYAYAVPAGTPKGSMRGATPPAPTAAVHEGAADVTVTGDCGTASLTFTSKSHFTTSYVIFPQWGFALSHTWHVAVHSSIDAASFNLDGAAPPLSQGWQGERDIDVQALSGQLLSGVAGGTTTTVLGECVAASPTDSIVY
;
A
#
# COMPACT_ATOMS: atom_id res chain seq x y z
N MET A 1 4.86 -21.14 -13.70
CA MET A 1 3.52 -20.87 -13.15
C MET A 1 2.99 -19.67 -13.91
N THR A 2 2.01 -19.83 -14.79
CA THR A 2 1.53 -18.73 -15.65
C THR A 2 0.48 -17.95 -14.87
N PHE A 3 0.76 -16.69 -14.52
CA PHE A 3 -0.22 -15.81 -13.90
C PHE A 3 -1.39 -15.61 -14.87
N ARG A 4 -2.63 -15.87 -14.42
CA ARG A 4 -3.84 -15.70 -15.23
C ARG A 4 -4.77 -14.72 -14.54
N TYR A 5 -5.16 -13.67 -15.26
CA TYR A 5 -6.25 -12.79 -14.86
C TYR A 5 -7.58 -13.56 -14.84
N ASP A 6 -8.46 -13.26 -13.87
CA ASP A 6 -9.84 -13.72 -13.89
C ASP A 6 -10.65 -12.87 -14.89
N PRO A 7 -11.17 -13.46 -16.00
CA PRO A 7 -11.89 -12.72 -17.02
C PRO A 7 -13.24 -12.18 -16.55
N VAL A 8 -13.87 -12.78 -15.53
CA VAL A 8 -15.15 -12.32 -14.98
C VAL A 8 -14.94 -11.07 -14.15
N ILE A 9 -13.91 -11.06 -13.30
CA ILE A 9 -13.55 -9.89 -12.49
C ILE A 9 -13.10 -8.75 -13.41
N ALA A 10 -12.18 -9.01 -14.35
CA ALA A 10 -11.73 -7.98 -15.28
C ALA A 10 -12.90 -7.33 -16.04
N ALA A 11 -13.85 -8.12 -16.54
CA ALA A 11 -15.02 -7.62 -17.25
C ALA A 11 -15.93 -6.75 -16.37
N ALA A 12 -16.14 -7.12 -15.10
CA ALA A 12 -16.93 -6.33 -14.16
C ALA A 12 -16.35 -4.92 -13.94
N HIS A 13 -15.03 -4.75 -14.13
CA HIS A 13 -14.32 -3.49 -13.95
C HIS A 13 -14.00 -2.77 -15.27
N GLY A 14 -14.63 -3.16 -16.39
CA GLY A 14 -14.43 -2.51 -17.68
C GLY A 14 -13.10 -2.85 -18.34
N TYR A 15 -12.56 -4.05 -18.08
CA TYR A 15 -11.37 -4.59 -18.73
C TYR A 15 -11.70 -5.90 -19.46
N GLU A 16 -10.92 -6.20 -20.49
CA GLU A 16 -10.88 -7.48 -21.19
C GLU A 16 -9.50 -8.12 -20.98
N VAL A 17 -9.48 -9.43 -20.71
CA VAL A 17 -8.23 -10.18 -20.59
C VAL A 17 -7.77 -10.60 -21.98
N ARG A 18 -6.54 -10.24 -22.35
CA ARG A 18 -5.90 -10.62 -23.60
C ARG A 18 -4.60 -11.36 -23.34
N THR A 19 -4.28 -12.31 -24.18
CA THR A 19 -3.00 -13.02 -24.14
C THR A 19 -2.16 -12.57 -25.32
N ASP A 20 -0.89 -12.24 -25.10
CA ASP A 20 0.05 -11.96 -26.18
C ASP A 20 0.61 -13.26 -26.80
N ASP A 21 1.45 -13.10 -27.82
CA ASP A 21 2.07 -14.23 -28.54
C ASP A 21 3.05 -15.03 -27.68
N ASP A 22 3.55 -14.44 -26.59
CA ASP A 22 4.46 -15.05 -25.60
C ASP A 22 3.69 -15.80 -24.49
N GLY A 23 2.36 -15.75 -24.50
CA GLY A 23 1.49 -16.44 -23.54
C GLY A 23 1.24 -15.69 -22.24
N TYR A 24 1.62 -14.40 -22.16
CA TYR A 24 1.34 -13.53 -21.03
C TYR A 24 -0.08 -12.96 -21.13
N ALA A 25 -0.84 -13.09 -20.05
CA ALA A 25 -2.14 -12.45 -19.92
C ALA A 25 -1.97 -10.99 -19.49
N TYR A 26 -2.80 -10.11 -20.03
CA TYR A 26 -2.90 -8.67 -19.73
C TYR A 26 -4.36 -8.29 -19.53
N ALA A 27 -4.63 -7.36 -18.62
CA ALA A 27 -5.91 -6.68 -18.55
C ALA A 27 -5.84 -5.42 -19.41
N VAL A 28 -6.75 -5.26 -20.36
CA VAL A 28 -6.81 -4.14 -21.30
C VAL A 28 -8.17 -3.46 -21.17
N PRO A 29 -8.30 -2.12 -21.19
CA PRO A 29 -9.60 -1.46 -21.08
C PRO A 29 -10.59 -1.96 -22.14
N ALA A 30 -11.82 -2.22 -21.73
CA ALA A 30 -12.87 -2.70 -22.61
C ALA A 30 -13.15 -1.70 -23.74
N GLY A 31 -13.26 -2.21 -24.97
CA GLY A 31 -13.42 -1.38 -26.17
C GLY A 31 -12.09 -0.96 -26.82
N THR A 32 -10.95 -1.39 -26.26
CA THR A 32 -9.65 -1.24 -26.93
C THR A 32 -9.65 -2.05 -28.23
N PRO A 33 -9.21 -1.51 -29.38
CA PRO A 33 -9.20 -2.25 -30.64
C PRO A 33 -8.46 -3.58 -30.54
N LYS A 34 -8.96 -4.63 -31.20
CA LYS A 34 -8.32 -5.96 -31.20
C LYS A 34 -6.89 -5.85 -31.73
N GLY A 35 -5.93 -6.41 -30.99
CA GLY A 35 -4.49 -6.32 -31.30
C GLY A 35 -3.81 -5.07 -30.73
N SER A 36 -4.54 -4.14 -30.11
CA SER A 36 -3.96 -3.03 -29.35
C SER A 36 -3.81 -3.42 -27.88
N MET A 37 -2.62 -3.18 -27.33
CA MET A 37 -2.32 -3.28 -25.88
C MET A 37 -2.31 -1.89 -25.23
N ARG A 38 -3.00 -0.90 -25.81
CA ARG A 38 -3.03 0.47 -25.27
C ARG A 38 -3.74 0.46 -23.91
N GLY A 39 -3.02 0.87 -22.86
CA GLY A 39 -3.53 0.81 -21.49
C GLY A 39 -3.50 -0.59 -20.88
N ALA A 40 -2.78 -1.54 -21.50
CA ALA A 40 -2.60 -2.87 -20.93
C ALA A 40 -1.83 -2.80 -19.60
N THR A 41 -2.39 -3.40 -18.57
CA THR A 41 -1.72 -3.58 -17.28
C THR A 41 -1.03 -4.94 -17.27
N PRO A 42 0.30 -5.02 -17.04
CA PRO A 42 1.00 -6.28 -16.91
C PRO A 42 0.60 -7.03 -15.61
N PRO A 43 0.74 -8.36 -15.56
CA PRO A 43 0.64 -9.10 -14.30
C PRO A 43 1.70 -8.57 -13.31
N ALA A 44 1.36 -8.49 -12.03
CA ALA A 44 2.25 -7.93 -11.03
C ALA A 44 3.64 -8.60 -11.00
N PRO A 45 4.74 -7.83 -10.87
CA PRO A 45 6.09 -8.39 -10.73
C PRO A 45 6.26 -9.10 -9.37
N THR A 46 7.10 -10.14 -9.35
CA THR A 46 7.42 -11.01 -8.19
C THR A 46 8.34 -10.37 -7.14
N ALA A 47 8.36 -9.05 -6.98
CA ALA A 47 9.22 -8.40 -5.99
C ALA A 47 8.58 -8.45 -4.59
N ALA A 48 9.24 -9.15 -3.65
CA ALA A 48 8.88 -9.26 -2.22
C ALA A 48 7.37 -9.31 -1.94
N VAL A 49 6.68 -10.10 -2.76
CA VAL A 49 5.25 -10.30 -2.67
C VAL A 49 5.03 -11.35 -1.60
N HIS A 50 4.56 -10.94 -0.43
CA HIS A 50 4.21 -11.90 0.61
C HIS A 50 2.71 -12.23 0.48
N GLU A 51 2.36 -13.52 0.43
CA GLU A 51 0.98 -14.00 0.56
C GLU A 51 0.45 -13.83 2.01
N GLY A 52 0.96 -12.85 2.75
CA GLY A 52 0.68 -12.57 4.15
C GLY A 52 1.46 -11.36 4.66
N ALA A 53 1.05 -10.83 5.83
CA ALA A 53 1.62 -9.64 6.45
C ALA A 53 3.15 -9.78 6.68
N ALA A 54 3.95 -8.99 5.97
CA ALA A 54 5.34 -8.74 6.33
C ALA A 54 5.41 -7.38 7.03
N ASP A 55 5.91 -7.34 8.26
CA ASP A 55 6.09 -6.08 8.99
C ASP A 55 7.25 -5.30 8.35
N VAL A 56 6.93 -4.38 7.43
CA VAL A 56 7.92 -3.50 6.82
C VAL A 56 8.15 -2.32 7.76
N THR A 57 9.16 -2.47 8.61
CA THR A 57 9.65 -1.40 9.47
C THR A 57 10.86 -0.72 8.83
N VAL A 58 10.79 0.61 8.68
CA VAL A 58 11.90 1.46 8.26
C VAL A 58 12.41 2.31 9.43
N THR A 59 13.69 2.63 9.43
CA THR A 59 14.30 3.54 10.41
C THR A 59 14.46 4.92 9.78
N GLY A 60 13.89 5.94 10.41
CA GLY A 60 14.08 7.35 10.07
C GLY A 60 15.02 8.07 11.04
N ASP A 61 15.00 9.40 11.00
CA ASP A 61 15.99 10.25 11.67
C ASP A 61 15.93 10.20 13.20
N CYS A 62 14.77 9.85 13.76
CA CYS A 62 14.53 9.90 15.20
C CYS A 62 13.70 8.72 15.73
N GLY A 63 13.47 7.70 14.91
CA GLY A 63 12.59 6.59 15.25
C GLY A 63 12.43 5.58 14.13
N THR A 64 11.51 4.64 14.32
CA THR A 64 11.07 3.70 13.30
C THR A 64 9.63 3.99 12.89
N ALA A 65 9.27 3.55 11.68
CA ALA A 65 7.92 3.61 11.15
C ALA A 65 7.60 2.29 10.46
N SER A 66 6.35 1.84 10.51
CA SER A 66 5.92 0.65 9.79
C SER A 66 4.60 0.83 9.04
N LEU A 67 4.45 0.04 7.99
CA LEU A 67 3.19 -0.19 7.28
C LEU A 67 3.09 -1.68 6.97
N THR A 68 1.91 -2.24 7.17
CA THR A 68 1.64 -3.66 6.92
C THR A 68 0.22 -3.85 6.45
N PHE A 69 0.03 -4.45 5.26
CA PHE A 69 -1.26 -4.98 4.86
C PHE A 69 -1.51 -6.29 5.59
N THR A 70 -2.51 -6.32 6.47
CA THR A 70 -2.93 -7.55 7.15
C THR A 70 -3.94 -8.34 6.32
N SER A 71 -4.62 -7.67 5.38
CA SER A 71 -5.46 -8.28 4.37
C SER A 71 -5.59 -7.36 3.14
N LYS A 72 -6.31 -7.83 2.11
CA LYS A 72 -6.63 -7.05 0.90
C LYS A 72 -7.49 -5.81 1.17
N SER A 73 -8.13 -5.75 2.34
CA SER A 73 -9.03 -4.67 2.73
C SER A 73 -8.64 -4.02 4.06
N HIS A 74 -7.41 -4.26 4.57
CA HIS A 74 -7.00 -3.73 5.87
C HIS A 74 -5.48 -3.53 5.96
N PHE A 75 -5.07 -2.41 6.56
CA PHE A 75 -3.67 -2.16 6.91
C PHE A 75 -3.51 -1.72 8.36
N THR A 76 -2.31 -1.96 8.89
CA THR A 76 -1.80 -1.42 10.15
C THR A 76 -0.57 -0.56 9.86
N THR A 77 -0.44 0.57 10.55
CA THR A 77 0.72 1.45 10.44
C THR A 77 1.13 1.95 11.82
N SER A 78 2.42 2.21 12.04
CA SER A 78 2.90 2.65 13.34
C SER A 78 4.14 3.54 13.22
N TYR A 79 4.46 4.22 14.31
CA TYR A 79 5.80 4.77 14.54
C TYR A 79 6.25 4.54 15.98
N VAL A 80 7.57 4.51 16.18
CA VAL A 80 8.23 4.49 17.49
C VAL A 80 9.37 5.50 17.49
N ILE A 81 9.35 6.46 18.41
CA ILE A 81 10.39 7.48 18.61
C ILE A 81 11.49 6.92 19.53
N PHE A 82 12.75 7.19 19.19
CA PHE A 82 13.85 6.81 20.07
C PHE A 82 13.86 7.62 21.36
N PRO A 83 14.23 7.02 22.50
CA PRO A 83 14.13 7.68 23.80
C PRO A 83 14.81 9.05 23.94
N GLN A 84 15.90 9.28 23.20
CA GLN A 84 16.61 10.56 23.21
C GLN A 84 15.80 11.75 22.64
N TRP A 85 14.68 11.50 21.95
CA TRP A 85 13.81 12.52 21.36
C TRP A 85 12.55 12.79 22.19
N GLY A 86 12.41 12.13 23.34
CA GLY A 86 11.30 12.31 24.27
C GLY A 86 9.99 11.67 23.80
N PHE A 87 8.89 12.10 24.40
CA PHE A 87 7.55 11.57 24.10
C PHE A 87 6.91 12.35 22.94
N ALA A 88 6.04 11.67 22.19
CA ALA A 88 5.20 12.30 21.18
C ALA A 88 4.10 13.16 21.83
N LEU A 89 3.80 14.28 21.21
CA LEU A 89 2.67 15.15 21.56
C LEU A 89 1.53 14.99 20.55
N SER A 90 1.87 14.99 19.26
CA SER A 90 0.94 14.87 18.15
C SER A 90 1.65 14.32 16.92
N HIS A 91 0.89 13.84 15.94
CA HIS A 91 1.41 13.47 14.63
C HIS A 91 0.50 13.96 13.51
N THR A 92 1.12 14.22 12.36
CA THR A 92 0.45 14.18 11.06
C THR A 92 0.85 12.87 10.39
N TRP A 93 -0.11 12.08 9.94
CA TRP A 93 0.16 10.75 9.39
C TRP A 93 -0.79 10.42 8.25
N HIS A 94 -0.22 9.95 7.14
CA HIS A 94 -0.95 9.62 5.94
C HIS A 94 -0.51 8.27 5.40
N VAL A 95 -1.48 7.52 4.88
CA VAL A 95 -1.22 6.29 4.13
C VAL A 95 -1.86 6.44 2.75
N ALA A 96 -1.04 6.39 1.70
CA ALA A 96 -1.51 6.32 0.33
C ALA A 96 -1.48 4.87 -0.12
N VAL A 97 -2.62 4.36 -0.59
CA VAL A 97 -2.79 3.00 -1.10
C VAL A 97 -3.18 3.10 -2.56
N HIS A 98 -2.57 2.27 -3.40
CA HIS A 98 -2.84 2.25 -4.84
C HIS A 98 -2.79 0.83 -5.40
N SER A 99 -3.52 0.64 -6.49
CA SER A 99 -3.49 -0.54 -7.33
C SER A 99 -3.36 -0.10 -8.79
N SER A 100 -3.46 -1.05 -9.71
CA SER A 100 -3.52 -0.77 -11.15
C SER A 100 -4.82 -0.10 -11.62
N ILE A 101 -5.88 -0.14 -10.81
CA ILE A 101 -7.22 0.34 -11.21
C ILE A 101 -7.83 1.36 -10.24
N ASP A 102 -7.24 1.54 -9.05
CA ASP A 102 -7.80 2.39 -8.00
C ASP A 102 -6.72 2.95 -7.06
N ALA A 103 -7.03 4.03 -6.35
CA ALA A 103 -6.15 4.63 -5.35
C ALA A 103 -6.93 5.42 -4.30
N ALA A 104 -6.46 5.38 -3.06
CA ALA A 104 -7.01 6.14 -1.95
C ALA A 104 -5.90 6.66 -1.01
N SER A 105 -6.21 7.73 -0.28
CA SER A 105 -5.35 8.29 0.76
C SER A 105 -6.11 8.41 2.06
N PHE A 106 -5.49 7.96 3.16
CA PHE A 106 -6.08 7.95 4.49
C PHE A 106 -5.31 8.88 5.41
N ASN A 107 -6.02 9.82 6.01
CA ASN A 107 -5.49 10.70 7.04
C ASN A 107 -5.71 10.06 8.43
N LEU A 108 -4.62 9.98 9.20
CA LEU A 108 -4.53 9.40 10.53
C LEU A 108 -3.94 10.39 11.55
N ASP A 109 -4.06 11.70 11.29
CA ASP A 109 -3.60 12.76 12.18
C ASP A 109 -4.25 12.66 13.56
N GLY A 110 -3.50 13.01 14.60
CA GLY A 110 -4.03 12.92 15.95
C GLY A 110 -3.06 13.36 17.05
N ALA A 111 -3.61 13.39 18.26
CA ALA A 111 -2.81 13.48 19.47
C ALA A 111 -2.13 12.13 19.71
N ALA A 112 -0.86 12.16 20.11
CA ALA A 112 -0.18 10.95 20.52
C ALA A 112 -0.69 10.51 21.91
N PRO A 113 -0.65 9.20 22.23
CA PRO A 113 -1.00 8.75 23.57
C PRO A 113 -0.11 9.43 24.63
N PRO A 114 -0.67 9.84 25.78
CA PRO A 114 0.10 10.55 26.80
C PRO A 114 1.35 9.79 27.23
N LEU A 115 2.50 10.48 27.24
CA LEU A 115 3.80 9.90 27.64
C LEU A 115 4.22 8.69 26.80
N SER A 116 3.72 8.57 25.57
CA SER A 116 4.10 7.49 24.67
C SER A 116 5.23 7.90 23.72
N GLN A 117 6.11 6.95 23.44
CA GLN A 117 7.08 7.04 22.36
C GLN A 117 6.54 6.47 21.05
N GLY A 118 5.40 5.79 21.08
CA GLY A 118 4.84 5.15 19.90
C GLY A 118 3.37 5.41 19.71
N TRP A 119 2.93 5.16 18.49
CA TRP A 119 1.53 5.16 18.09
C TRP A 119 1.32 4.09 17.03
N GLN A 120 0.11 3.53 17.01
CA GLN A 120 -0.33 2.57 16.03
C GLN A 120 -1.74 2.96 15.57
N GLY A 121 -1.96 2.90 14.26
CA GLY A 121 -3.26 3.08 13.64
C GLY A 121 -3.57 1.92 12.72
N GLU A 122 -4.86 1.65 12.55
CA GLU A 122 -5.36 0.64 11.63
C GLU A 122 -6.59 1.15 10.89
N ARG A 123 -6.76 0.71 9.65
CA ARG A 123 -7.88 1.10 8.80
C ARG A 123 -8.27 -0.01 7.85
N ASP A 124 -9.58 -0.15 7.70
CA ASP A 124 -10.16 -0.79 6.53
C ASP A 124 -9.99 0.11 5.31
N ILE A 125 -9.81 -0.51 4.16
CA ILE A 125 -9.66 0.16 2.87
C ILE A 125 -10.63 -0.43 1.86
N ASP A 126 -11.17 0.46 1.03
CA ASP A 126 -12.04 0.12 -0.10
C ASP A 126 -11.32 0.45 -1.41
N VAL A 127 -10.05 0.02 -1.51
CA VAL A 127 -9.25 0.16 -2.73
C VAL A 127 -9.35 -1.14 -3.51
N GLN A 128 -9.87 -1.05 -4.73
CA GLN A 128 -10.08 -2.22 -5.57
C GLN A 128 -8.80 -2.58 -6.34
N ALA A 129 -8.55 -3.86 -6.56
CA ALA A 129 -7.53 -4.32 -7.49
C ALA A 129 -8.01 -5.56 -8.26
N LEU A 130 -7.36 -5.87 -9.39
CA LEU A 130 -7.63 -7.11 -10.12
C LEU A 130 -6.98 -8.28 -9.38
N SER A 131 -7.62 -9.45 -9.39
CA SER A 131 -7.03 -10.63 -8.76
C SER A 131 -5.68 -10.97 -9.38
N GLY A 132 -4.66 -11.22 -8.54
CA GLY A 132 -3.28 -11.44 -8.94
C GLY A 132 -2.47 -10.15 -9.16
N GLN A 133 -3.04 -8.96 -8.92
CA GLN A 133 -2.33 -7.69 -8.96
C GLN A 133 -1.86 -7.25 -7.58
N LEU A 134 -0.88 -6.35 -7.55
CA LEU A 134 -0.44 -5.74 -6.31
C LEU A 134 -1.39 -4.64 -5.88
N LEU A 135 -1.71 -4.70 -4.61
CA LEU A 135 -2.15 -3.56 -3.82
C LEU A 135 -0.93 -3.09 -3.04
N SER A 136 -0.54 -1.83 -3.24
CA SER A 136 0.67 -1.24 -2.67
C SER A 136 0.32 -0.04 -1.83
N GLY A 137 1.08 0.18 -0.77
CA GLY A 137 0.87 1.28 0.16
C GLY A 137 2.18 1.94 0.55
N VAL A 138 2.11 3.24 0.84
CA VAL A 138 3.18 3.99 1.49
C VAL A 138 2.58 4.77 2.64
N ALA A 139 3.15 4.63 3.83
CA ALA A 139 2.82 5.46 4.97
C ALA A 139 3.88 6.55 5.12
N GLY A 140 3.52 7.70 5.67
CA GLY A 140 4.46 8.78 5.93
C GLY A 140 3.81 9.87 6.75
N GLY A 141 4.64 10.69 7.38
CA GLY A 141 4.14 11.71 8.30
C GLY A 141 5.23 12.35 9.13
N THR A 142 4.79 13.27 9.98
CA THR A 142 5.64 13.93 10.97
C THR A 142 5.07 13.75 12.37
N THR A 143 5.94 13.60 13.36
CA THR A 143 5.57 13.52 14.77
C THR A 143 6.22 14.67 15.52
N THR A 144 5.40 15.48 16.21
CA THR A 144 5.89 16.52 17.11
C THR A 144 6.20 15.89 18.46
N THR A 145 7.44 16.02 18.92
CA THR A 145 7.90 15.56 20.23
C THR A 145 8.16 16.74 21.15
N VAL A 146 8.45 16.46 22.42
CA VAL A 146 8.89 17.49 23.38
C VAL A 146 10.27 18.09 23.06
N LEU A 147 11.05 17.47 22.17
CA LEU A 147 12.41 17.91 21.81
C LEU A 147 12.56 18.34 20.34
N GLY A 148 11.53 18.18 19.50
CA GLY A 148 11.58 18.59 18.10
C GLY A 148 10.55 17.89 17.22
N GLU A 149 10.74 17.98 15.91
CA GLU A 149 9.92 17.28 14.92
C GLU A 149 10.66 16.06 14.37
N CYS A 150 9.90 15.00 14.14
CA CYS A 150 10.35 13.71 13.65
C CYS A 150 9.70 13.42 12.30
N VAL A 151 10.46 13.02 11.29
CA VAL A 151 9.91 12.65 9.97
C VAL A 151 10.05 11.15 9.75
N ALA A 152 8.98 10.51 9.27
CA ALA A 152 9.00 9.10 8.92
C ALA A 152 9.74 8.83 7.61
N ALA A 153 10.56 7.78 7.57
CA ALA A 153 11.29 7.34 6.37
C ALA A 153 10.43 6.61 5.32
N SER A 154 9.12 6.88 5.33
CA SER A 154 8.14 6.39 4.37
C SER A 154 8.10 4.86 4.16
N PRO A 155 7.69 4.04 5.15
CA PRO A 155 7.60 2.60 4.97
C PRO A 155 6.59 2.25 3.87
N THR A 156 6.95 1.26 3.05
CA THR A 156 6.15 0.76 1.94
C THR A 156 5.85 -0.72 2.13
N ASP A 157 4.62 -1.14 1.86
CA ASP A 157 4.25 -2.55 1.84
C ASP A 157 3.35 -2.85 0.63
N SER A 158 3.27 -4.13 0.25
CA SER A 158 2.40 -4.57 -0.84
C SER A 158 1.93 -6.02 -0.66
N ILE A 159 0.69 -6.28 -1.08
CA ILE A 159 0.05 -7.60 -1.02
C ILE A 159 -0.62 -7.95 -2.36
N VAL A 160 -0.73 -9.24 -2.68
CA VAL A 160 -1.50 -9.70 -3.85
C VAL A 160 -2.98 -9.65 -3.56
N TYR A 161 -3.74 -9.02 -4.45
CA TYR A 161 -5.20 -8.93 -4.40
C TYR A 161 -5.91 -10.13 -5.04
#